data_AF-A0A3A5KUI9-F1
#
_entry.id   AF-A0A3A5KUI9-F1
#
_cell.length_a   1.000
_cell.length_b   1.000
_cell.length_c   1.000
_cell.angle_alpha   90.00
_cell.angle_beta   90.00
_cell.angle_gamma   90.00
#
_symmetry.space_group_name_H-M   'P 1'
#
loop_
_entity.id
_entity.type
_entity.pdbx_description
1 polymer ?
#
loop_
_entity_poly.entity_id
_entity_poly.type
_entity_poly.pdbx_seq_one_letter_code
_entity_poly.pdbx_strand_id
1 'polypeptide(L)'
;MFVSFFPQPKLFFTSAAVWSLAAILFWFFGGEQVGAMLGLPPAAAGAPPIIGIAVLWSKPFLWFYIYFVLCVAAFYAFWAWYSPHPWQNWSILMTAVILFFIYFNVQVSVAVNAWYGPFFDYVQGLMSGTGKSTDSEFYLGLADFSWLALVGMNVQVVNAFIVSHWIFRWRTAMNNYFVENWSRLRHIEGASQRIQEDTMRFSQIMEDLGSSFVQSIMTLIAFLPVMIQLQAHITELPIVGAVPQPLVVAALAWCLFGTISVMVAGLKLPGLQFRNQRVEAAYRKELVYGEDYADRAQPATTAELFANVRHNYFRLYFHYIYFNVVRYTYLQADNIFSLLILGPSLVAHKITFGALNQISNAFGKVTGSLQFLLSSWSTIVELQSVHKRLRAFEATLEGEPLPEIDQRYLERQGAEDPA
;
A
#
# COMPACT_ATOMS: atom_id res chain seq x y z
N MET A 1 -12.06 16.27 10.18
CA MET A 1 -10.87 15.48 9.81
C MET A 1 -10.26 15.96 8.50
N PHE A 2 -10.82 15.60 7.34
CA PHE A 2 -10.22 15.97 6.04
C PHE A 2 -10.23 17.48 5.77
N VAL A 3 -11.29 18.17 6.20
CA VAL A 3 -11.45 19.63 6.04
C VAL A 3 -10.32 20.42 6.73
N SER A 4 -9.66 19.84 7.74
CA SER A 4 -8.57 20.51 8.44
C SER A 4 -7.30 20.67 7.58
N PHE A 5 -7.10 19.83 6.56
CA PHE A 5 -5.85 19.74 5.82
C PHE A 5 -6.01 19.92 4.31
N PHE A 6 -7.14 19.46 3.76
CA PHE A 6 -7.46 19.56 2.35
C PHE A 6 -8.54 20.62 2.10
N PRO A 7 -8.40 21.47 1.06
CA PRO A 7 -9.46 22.38 0.67
C PRO A 7 -10.67 21.58 0.21
N GLN A 8 -11.89 21.90 0.66
CA GLN A 8 -13.16 21.29 0.22
C GLN A 8 -13.06 19.79 -0.13
N PRO A 9 -12.82 18.89 0.85
CA PRO A 9 -12.29 17.54 0.61
C PRO A 9 -13.01 16.71 -0.47
N LYS A 10 -14.35 16.74 -0.50
CA LYS A 10 -15.13 15.98 -1.49
C LYS A 10 -14.79 16.42 -2.93
N LEU A 11 -14.72 17.73 -3.18
CA LEU A 11 -14.37 18.29 -4.48
C LEU A 11 -12.88 18.13 -4.78
N PHE A 12 -12.02 18.26 -3.77
CA PHE A 12 -10.58 18.06 -3.93
C PHE A 12 -10.23 16.64 -4.35
N PHE A 13 -10.68 15.61 -3.63
CA PHE A 13 -10.33 14.23 -3.96
C PHE A 13 -10.94 13.77 -5.29
N THR A 14 -12.17 14.20 -5.61
CA THR A 14 -12.80 13.87 -6.90
C THR A 14 -12.09 14.55 -8.07
N SER A 15 -11.78 15.86 -7.96
CA SER A 15 -11.01 16.57 -8.99
C SER A 15 -9.58 16.03 -9.12
N ALA A 16 -8.91 15.67 -8.02
CA ALA A 16 -7.59 15.04 -8.05
C ALA A 16 -7.60 13.70 -8.78
N ALA A 17 -8.62 12.86 -8.53
CA ALA A 17 -8.77 11.57 -9.21
C ALA A 17 -9.04 11.75 -10.72
N VAL A 18 -9.96 12.65 -11.08
CA VAL A 18 -10.29 12.95 -12.48
C VAL A 18 -9.10 13.57 -13.22
N TRP A 19 -8.42 14.54 -12.60
CA TRP A 19 -7.24 15.19 -13.17
C TRP A 19 -6.09 14.20 -13.36
N SER A 20 -5.83 13.36 -12.36
CA SER A 20 -4.79 12.32 -12.46
C SER A 20 -5.10 11.33 -13.57
N LEU A 21 -6.35 10.87 -13.67
CA LEU A 21 -6.78 9.97 -14.74
C LEU A 21 -6.64 10.63 -16.11
N ALA A 22 -7.10 11.87 -16.25
CA ALA A 22 -6.95 12.64 -17.48
C ALA A 22 -5.48 12.82 -17.87
N ALA A 23 -4.60 13.14 -16.92
CA ALA A 23 -3.16 13.27 -17.17
C ALA A 23 -2.51 11.93 -17.55
N ILE A 24 -2.93 10.82 -16.95
CA ILE A 24 -2.45 9.48 -17.31
C ILE A 24 -2.90 9.12 -18.73
N LEU A 25 -4.20 9.28 -19.04
CA LEU A 25 -4.72 9.00 -20.37
C LEU A 25 -4.06 9.88 -21.43
N PHE A 26 -3.93 11.17 -21.16
CA PHE A 26 -3.24 12.09 -22.06
C PHE A 26 -1.80 11.63 -22.32
N TRP A 27 -1.06 11.22 -21.29
CA TRP A 27 0.30 10.70 -21.45
C TRP A 27 0.36 9.54 -22.45
N PHE A 28 -0.50 8.52 -22.27
CA PHE A 28 -0.49 7.33 -23.12
C PHE A 28 -1.07 7.54 -24.53
N PHE A 29 -1.99 8.49 -24.73
CA PHE A 29 -2.65 8.72 -26.02
C PHE A 29 -2.05 9.85 -26.88
N GLY A 30 -1.05 10.58 -26.38
CA GLY A 30 -0.45 11.69 -27.13
C GLY A 30 0.67 12.45 -26.42
N GLY A 31 0.59 12.55 -25.09
CA GLY A 31 1.50 13.34 -24.27
C GLY A 31 2.94 12.85 -24.33
N GLU A 32 3.15 11.54 -24.42
CA GLU A 32 4.49 10.96 -24.61
C GLU A 32 5.13 11.46 -25.92
N GLN A 33 4.36 11.56 -27.00
CA GLN A 33 4.86 11.99 -28.32
C GLN A 33 5.15 13.49 -28.38
N VAL A 34 4.48 14.32 -27.56
CA VAL A 34 4.75 15.78 -27.48
C VAL A 34 6.20 16.08 -27.10
N GLY A 35 6.84 15.19 -26.33
CA GLY A 35 8.26 15.33 -25.98
C GLY A 35 9.17 15.47 -27.21
N ALA A 36 8.82 14.82 -28.34
CA ALA A 36 9.57 14.93 -29.58
C ALA A 36 9.62 16.36 -30.14
N MET A 37 8.53 17.14 -29.95
CA MET A 37 8.47 18.54 -30.37
C MET A 37 9.38 19.44 -29.54
N LEU A 38 9.74 19.01 -28.33
CA LEU A 38 10.59 19.73 -27.38
C LEU A 38 12.03 19.18 -27.36
N GLY A 39 12.41 18.32 -28.30
CA GLY A 39 13.74 17.71 -28.38
C GLY A 39 13.98 16.55 -27.40
N LEU A 40 12.94 16.10 -26.71
CA LEU A 40 12.94 14.96 -25.78
C LEU A 40 12.03 13.83 -26.31
N PRO A 41 12.35 13.21 -27.46
CA PRO A 41 11.50 12.19 -28.07
C PRO A 41 11.34 10.95 -27.19
N PRO A 42 10.22 10.21 -27.36
CA PRO A 42 10.05 8.90 -26.75
C PRO A 42 11.14 7.92 -27.21
N ALA A 43 11.26 6.81 -26.49
CA ALA A 43 12.16 5.74 -26.90
C ALA A 43 11.74 5.21 -28.28
N ALA A 44 12.71 4.98 -29.17
CA ALA A 44 12.42 4.44 -30.49
C ALA A 44 11.81 3.04 -30.37
N ALA A 45 10.82 2.74 -31.23
CA ALA A 45 10.16 1.45 -31.24
C ALA A 45 11.18 0.33 -31.47
N GLY A 46 11.26 -0.62 -30.54
CA GLY A 46 12.20 -1.75 -30.61
C GLY A 46 13.64 -1.44 -30.23
N ALA A 47 13.96 -0.23 -29.74
CA ALA A 47 15.27 0.04 -29.16
C ALA A 47 15.51 -0.86 -27.94
N PRO A 48 16.72 -1.42 -27.76
CA PRO A 48 17.03 -2.19 -26.57
C PRO A 48 16.90 -1.30 -25.32
N PRO A 49 16.47 -1.87 -24.18
CA PRO A 49 16.36 -1.13 -22.93
C PRO A 49 17.73 -0.59 -22.51
N ILE A 50 17.77 0.65 -22.04
CA ILE A 50 18.98 1.24 -21.45
C ILE A 50 19.20 0.54 -20.11
N ILE A 51 20.37 -0.11 -19.96
CA ILE A 51 20.75 -0.81 -18.73
C ILE A 51 21.50 0.16 -17.80
N GLY A 52 21.22 0.06 -16.50
CA GLY A 52 21.88 0.84 -15.46
C GLY A 52 21.27 2.22 -15.24
N ILE A 53 21.93 3.04 -14.42
CA ILE A 53 21.43 4.32 -13.89
C ILE A 53 21.13 5.37 -14.98
N ALA A 54 21.79 5.28 -16.13
CA ALA A 54 21.63 6.23 -17.23
C ALA A 54 20.19 6.28 -17.77
N VAL A 55 19.40 5.22 -17.59
CA VAL A 55 17.98 5.19 -17.99
C VAL A 55 17.17 6.31 -17.33
N LEU A 56 17.49 6.67 -16.09
CA LEU A 56 16.79 7.71 -15.31
C LEU A 56 17.07 9.13 -15.83
N TRP A 57 18.10 9.29 -16.66
CA TRP A 57 18.48 10.54 -17.32
C TRP A 57 18.16 10.54 -18.82
N SER A 58 17.48 9.51 -19.29
CA SER A 58 17.09 9.39 -20.69
C SER A 58 16.06 10.46 -21.07
N LYS A 59 16.03 10.81 -22.35
CA LYS A 59 15.11 11.83 -22.87
C LYS A 59 13.62 11.58 -22.51
N PRO A 60 13.09 10.33 -22.59
CA PRO A 60 11.72 10.04 -22.17
C PRO A 60 11.47 10.32 -20.68
N PHE A 61 12.42 9.99 -19.80
CA PHE A 61 12.31 10.24 -18.37
C PHE A 61 12.33 11.73 -18.05
N LEU A 62 13.25 12.48 -18.66
CA LEU A 62 13.32 13.93 -18.50
C LEU A 62 12.03 14.61 -18.97
N TRP A 63 11.44 14.14 -20.08
CA TRP A 63 10.14 14.63 -20.53
C TRP A 63 9.03 14.33 -19.52
N PHE A 64 8.97 13.10 -19.00
CA PHE A 64 7.98 12.75 -17.97
C PHE A 64 8.11 13.64 -16.71
N TYR A 65 9.33 13.96 -16.28
CA TYR A 65 9.56 14.84 -15.13
C TYR A 65 8.99 16.24 -15.37
N ILE A 66 9.25 16.82 -16.54
CA ILE A 66 8.69 18.13 -16.92
C ILE A 66 7.17 18.06 -16.99
N TYR A 67 6.63 17.05 -17.67
CA TYR A 67 5.20 16.82 -17.79
C TYR A 67 4.51 16.72 -16.42
N PHE A 68 5.07 15.92 -15.51
CA PHE A 68 4.57 15.76 -14.16
C PHE A 68 4.53 17.09 -13.41
N VAL A 69 5.62 17.86 -13.45
CA VAL A 69 5.71 19.18 -12.80
C VAL A 69 4.66 20.14 -13.36
N LEU A 70 4.46 20.17 -14.68
CA LEU A 70 3.44 21.01 -15.32
C LEU A 70 2.02 20.63 -14.89
N CYS A 71 1.70 19.35 -14.85
CA CYS A 71 0.40 18.84 -14.40
C CYS A 71 0.13 19.19 -12.93
N VAL A 72 1.14 19.07 -12.07
CA VAL A 72 1.05 19.43 -10.64
C VAL A 72 0.91 20.95 -10.48
N ALA A 73 1.69 21.74 -11.22
CA ALA A 73 1.63 23.19 -11.17
C ALA A 73 0.25 23.73 -11.60
N ALA A 74 -0.32 23.16 -12.66
CA ALA A 74 -1.67 23.52 -13.11
C ALA A 74 -2.74 23.19 -12.05
N PHE A 75 -2.68 21.99 -11.46
CA PHE A 75 -3.60 21.57 -10.41
C PHE A 75 -3.47 22.44 -9.15
N TYR A 76 -2.24 22.73 -8.73
CA TYR A 76 -1.96 23.61 -7.60
C TYR A 76 -2.47 25.03 -7.86
N ALA A 77 -2.19 25.61 -9.03
CA ALA A 77 -2.62 26.95 -9.39
C ALA A 77 -4.15 27.09 -9.38
N PHE A 78 -4.87 26.08 -9.88
CA PHE A 78 -6.32 26.04 -9.82
C PHE A 78 -6.83 26.09 -8.37
N TRP A 79 -6.31 25.25 -7.48
CA TRP A 79 -6.77 25.21 -6.08
C TRP A 79 -6.34 26.44 -5.27
N ALA A 80 -5.15 26.98 -5.55
CA ALA A 80 -4.66 28.21 -4.96
C ALA A 80 -5.52 29.43 -5.35
N TRP A 81 -6.18 29.40 -6.51
CA TRP A 81 -7.12 30.42 -6.95
C TRP A 81 -8.56 30.15 -6.46
N TYR A 82 -9.05 28.92 -6.59
CA TYR A 82 -10.45 28.56 -6.34
C TYR A 82 -10.80 28.50 -4.85
N SER A 83 -9.93 27.93 -4.01
CA SER A 83 -10.17 27.80 -2.56
C SER A 83 -8.83 27.74 -1.81
N PRO A 84 -8.15 28.90 -1.63
CA PRO A 84 -6.87 28.97 -0.93
C PRO A 84 -6.99 28.34 0.47
N HIS A 85 -6.06 27.46 0.81
CA HIS A 85 -6.05 26.79 2.11
C HIS A 85 -4.66 26.90 2.78
N PRO A 86 -4.57 27.17 4.09
CA PRO A 86 -3.28 27.35 4.77
C PRO A 86 -2.31 26.17 4.59
N TRP A 87 -2.86 24.96 4.49
CA TRP A 87 -2.09 23.73 4.34
C TRP A 87 -1.87 23.28 2.89
N GLN A 88 -2.30 24.05 1.88
CA GLN A 88 -2.28 23.61 0.47
C GLN A 88 -0.89 23.19 -0.05
N ASN A 89 0.18 23.82 0.43
CA ASN A 89 1.55 23.44 0.04
C ASN A 89 1.88 22.01 0.51
N TRP A 90 1.44 21.63 1.70
CA TRP A 90 1.65 20.30 2.24
C TRP A 90 0.64 19.30 1.66
N SER A 91 -0.63 19.67 1.53
CA SER A 91 -1.66 18.74 1.04
C SER A 91 -1.63 18.50 -0.46
N ILE A 92 -1.09 19.42 -1.26
CA ILE A 92 -0.99 19.28 -2.72
C ILE A 92 0.45 19.01 -3.14
N LEU A 93 1.37 19.96 -2.92
CA LEU A 93 2.73 19.86 -3.47
C LEU A 93 3.51 18.71 -2.83
N MET A 94 3.47 18.58 -1.50
CA MET A 94 4.21 17.49 -0.84
C MET A 94 3.57 16.12 -1.12
N THR A 95 2.25 16.02 -1.25
CA THR A 95 1.60 14.80 -1.75
C THR A 95 2.08 14.47 -3.16
N ALA A 96 2.17 15.46 -4.07
CA ALA A 96 2.72 15.23 -5.41
C ALA A 96 4.18 14.77 -5.38
N VAL A 97 5.03 15.32 -4.50
CA VAL A 97 6.41 14.85 -4.31
C VAL A 97 6.46 13.40 -3.83
N ILE A 98 5.61 13.02 -2.86
CA ILE A 98 5.50 11.62 -2.40
C ILE A 98 5.09 10.71 -3.56
N LEU A 99 4.06 11.07 -4.33
CA LEU A 99 3.62 10.30 -5.50
C LEU A 99 4.72 10.19 -6.57
N PHE A 100 5.50 11.25 -6.77
CA PHE A 100 6.64 11.22 -7.69
C PHE A 100 7.73 10.26 -7.22
N PHE A 101 8.05 10.23 -5.93
CA PHE A 101 9.02 9.29 -5.38
C PHE A 101 8.54 7.83 -5.40
N ILE A 102 7.23 7.60 -5.25
CA ILE A 102 6.64 6.28 -5.46
C ILE A 102 6.83 5.86 -6.93
N TYR A 103 6.45 6.72 -7.89
CA TYR A 103 6.67 6.47 -9.31
C TYR A 103 8.15 6.19 -9.61
N PHE A 104 9.05 7.03 -9.09
CA PHE A 104 10.49 6.90 -9.32
C PHE A 104 11.03 5.56 -8.82
N ASN A 105 10.62 5.11 -7.63
CA ASN A 105 11.00 3.79 -7.10
C ASN A 105 10.45 2.63 -7.93
N VAL A 106 9.25 2.76 -8.50
CA VAL A 106 8.71 1.78 -9.45
C VAL A 106 9.60 1.73 -10.70
N GLN A 107 10.03 2.88 -11.23
CA GLN A 107 10.91 2.91 -12.40
C GLN A 107 12.32 2.37 -12.10
N VAL A 108 12.87 2.64 -10.92
CA VAL A 108 14.11 1.98 -10.46
C VAL A 108 13.93 0.46 -10.42
N SER A 109 12.78 -0.02 -9.96
CA SER A 109 12.46 -1.46 -9.98
C SER A 109 12.41 -2.02 -11.40
N VAL A 110 11.85 -1.28 -12.37
CA VAL A 110 11.83 -1.68 -13.79
C VAL A 110 13.25 -1.70 -14.36
N ALA A 111 14.08 -0.70 -14.04
CA ALA A 111 15.49 -0.66 -14.46
C ALA A 111 16.30 -1.84 -13.90
N VAL A 112 16.09 -2.20 -12.63
CA VAL A 112 16.69 -3.39 -12.02
C VAL A 112 16.20 -4.67 -12.71
N ASN A 113 14.92 -4.75 -13.07
CA ASN A 113 14.41 -5.88 -13.86
C ASN A 113 15.08 -5.97 -15.24
N ALA A 114 15.22 -4.85 -15.96
CA ALA A 114 15.95 -4.79 -17.21
C ALA A 114 17.42 -5.26 -17.07
N TRP A 115 18.07 -4.94 -15.95
CA TRP A 115 19.43 -5.38 -15.65
C TRP A 115 19.55 -6.90 -15.41
N TYR A 116 18.54 -7.55 -14.83
CA TYR A 116 18.59 -9.00 -14.55
C TYR A 116 18.86 -9.85 -15.79
N GLY A 117 18.25 -9.52 -16.94
CA GLY A 117 18.39 -10.28 -18.18
C GLY A 117 19.85 -10.49 -18.60
N PRO A 118 20.53 -9.43 -19.08
CA PRO A 118 21.90 -9.54 -19.56
C PRO A 118 22.87 -9.99 -18.46
N PHE A 119 22.68 -9.56 -17.20
CA PHE A 119 23.61 -9.91 -16.13
C PHE A 119 23.58 -11.40 -15.78
N PHE A 120 22.38 -11.99 -15.62
CA PHE A 120 22.29 -13.42 -15.28
C PHE A 120 22.65 -14.32 -16.47
N ASP A 121 22.37 -13.92 -17.71
CA ASP A 121 22.86 -14.64 -18.90
C ASP A 121 24.39 -14.61 -18.97
N TYR A 122 25.00 -13.47 -18.66
CA TYR A 122 26.44 -13.34 -18.54
C TYR A 122 27.02 -14.25 -17.45
N VAL A 123 26.43 -14.27 -16.25
CA VAL A 123 26.85 -15.17 -15.15
C VAL A 123 26.71 -16.64 -15.54
N GLN A 124 25.62 -17.02 -16.21
CA GLN A 124 25.44 -18.38 -16.73
C GLN A 124 26.54 -18.75 -17.74
N GLY A 125 26.92 -17.83 -18.62
CA GLY A 125 28.03 -17.99 -19.56
C GLY A 125 29.37 -18.25 -18.85
N LEU A 126 29.67 -17.51 -17.78
CA LEU A 126 30.87 -17.73 -16.97
C LEU A 126 30.87 -19.10 -16.28
N MET A 127 29.77 -19.45 -15.62
CA MET A 127 29.65 -20.70 -14.87
C MET A 127 29.71 -21.95 -15.77
N SER A 128 29.22 -21.84 -17.00
CA SER A 128 29.28 -22.90 -18.01
C SER A 128 30.62 -22.99 -18.74
N GLY A 129 31.55 -22.05 -18.50
CA GLY A 129 32.85 -21.97 -19.18
C GLY A 129 32.76 -21.53 -20.65
N THR A 130 31.59 -21.09 -21.12
CA THR A 130 31.36 -20.62 -22.50
C THR A 130 31.67 -19.13 -22.67
N GLY A 131 31.51 -18.35 -21.60
CA GLY A 131 31.85 -16.93 -21.54
C GLY A 131 33.26 -16.71 -21.02
N LYS A 132 34.03 -15.84 -21.69
CA LYS A 132 35.27 -15.28 -21.15
C LYS A 132 34.98 -13.90 -20.61
N SER A 133 35.52 -13.58 -19.44
CA SER A 133 35.45 -12.24 -18.86
C SER A 133 36.66 -11.96 -18.00
N THR A 134 36.94 -10.68 -17.83
CA THR A 134 37.81 -10.13 -16.81
C THR A 134 37.05 -9.88 -15.51
N ASP A 135 37.76 -9.83 -14.38
CA ASP A 135 37.20 -9.41 -13.09
C ASP A 135 36.60 -7.99 -13.18
N SER A 136 37.24 -7.09 -13.94
CA SER A 136 36.75 -5.72 -14.15
C SER A 136 35.39 -5.67 -14.82
N GLU A 137 35.15 -6.48 -15.85
CA GLU A 137 33.85 -6.54 -16.54
C GLU A 137 32.74 -7.05 -15.60
N PHE A 138 33.06 -8.04 -14.77
CA PHE A 138 32.12 -8.55 -13.75
C PHE A 138 31.71 -7.44 -12.77
N TYR A 139 32.68 -6.73 -12.19
CA TYR A 139 32.40 -5.66 -11.23
C TYR A 139 31.72 -4.45 -11.87
N LEU A 140 32.00 -4.14 -13.14
CA LEU A 140 31.26 -3.09 -13.86
C LEU A 140 29.78 -3.47 -14.06
N GLY A 141 29.49 -4.72 -14.45
CA GLY A 141 28.11 -5.21 -14.56
C GLY A 141 27.38 -5.16 -13.21
N LEU A 142 28.06 -5.51 -12.12
CA LEU A 142 27.52 -5.41 -10.76
C LEU A 142 27.37 -3.95 -10.28
N ALA A 143 28.23 -3.05 -10.73
CA ALA A 143 28.18 -1.63 -10.37
C ALA A 143 26.90 -0.96 -10.89
N ASP A 144 26.38 -1.35 -12.06
CA ASP A 144 25.11 -0.84 -12.59
C ASP A 144 23.94 -1.09 -11.63
N PHE A 145 23.83 -2.33 -11.12
CA PHE A 145 22.85 -2.66 -10.08
C PHE A 145 23.11 -1.87 -8.79
N SER A 146 24.37 -1.80 -8.37
CA SER A 146 24.74 -1.12 -7.12
C SER A 146 24.37 0.36 -7.14
N TRP A 147 24.55 1.05 -8.28
CA TRP A 147 24.13 2.44 -8.46
C TRP A 147 22.61 2.61 -8.47
N LEU A 148 21.87 1.72 -9.16
CA LEU A 148 20.41 1.74 -9.14
C LEU A 148 19.87 1.53 -7.71
N ALA A 149 20.42 0.56 -6.98
CA ALA A 149 20.06 0.27 -5.60
C ALA A 149 20.38 1.45 -4.68
N LEU A 150 21.56 2.06 -4.81
CA LEU A 150 21.97 3.21 -4.01
C LEU A 150 21.03 4.41 -4.23
N VAL A 151 20.72 4.74 -5.48
CA VAL A 151 19.80 5.85 -5.80
C VAL A 151 18.39 5.56 -5.28
N GLY A 152 17.85 4.36 -5.54
CA GLY A 152 16.54 3.95 -5.03
C GLY A 152 16.47 4.05 -3.50
N MET A 153 17.46 3.53 -2.79
CA MET A 153 17.56 3.61 -1.33
C MET A 153 17.58 5.05 -0.82
N ASN A 154 18.39 5.93 -1.42
CA ASN A 154 18.46 7.33 -1.01
C ASN A 154 17.11 8.04 -1.24
N VAL A 155 16.47 7.82 -2.39
CA VAL A 155 15.13 8.38 -2.65
C VAL A 155 14.11 7.85 -1.65
N GLN A 156 14.16 6.56 -1.29
CA GLN A 156 13.28 5.99 -0.28
C GLN A 156 13.48 6.61 1.11
N VAL A 157 14.73 6.84 1.53
CA VAL A 157 15.05 7.51 2.80
C VAL A 157 14.49 8.94 2.82
N VAL A 158 14.69 9.70 1.74
CA VAL A 158 14.15 11.06 1.63
C VAL A 158 12.62 11.03 1.63
N ASN A 159 12.00 10.08 0.91
CA ASN A 159 10.55 9.92 0.90
C ASN A 159 10.01 9.63 2.31
N ALA A 160 10.61 8.72 3.05
CA ALA A 160 10.21 8.39 4.42
C ALA A 160 10.29 9.61 5.36
N PHE A 161 11.31 10.45 5.19
CA PHE A 161 11.43 11.70 5.93
C PHE A 161 10.30 12.69 5.57
N ILE A 162 10.00 12.88 4.28
CA ILE A 162 8.93 13.76 3.81
C ILE A 162 7.56 13.28 4.30
N VAL A 163 7.29 11.98 4.16
CA VAL A 163 6.07 11.32 4.64
C VAL A 163 5.86 11.57 6.14
N SER A 164 6.91 11.38 6.95
CA SER A 164 6.85 11.63 8.40
C SER A 164 6.45 13.07 8.72
N HIS A 165 7.00 14.05 7.98
CA HIS A 165 6.64 15.46 8.13
C HIS A 165 5.22 15.74 7.67
N TRP A 166 4.82 15.15 6.54
CA TRP A 166 3.49 15.30 5.98
C TRP A 166 2.41 14.81 6.94
N ILE A 167 2.59 13.60 7.51
CA ILE A 167 1.72 13.04 8.56
C ILE A 167 1.65 13.97 9.76
N PHE A 168 2.80 14.48 10.23
CA PHE A 168 2.83 15.39 11.38
C PHE A 168 2.10 16.72 11.10
N ARG A 169 2.22 17.27 9.89
CA ARG A 169 1.48 18.49 9.50
C ARG A 169 -0.03 18.24 9.44
N TRP A 170 -0.46 17.10 8.91
CA TRP A 170 -1.87 16.75 8.94
C TRP A 170 -2.38 16.55 10.36
N ARG A 171 -1.62 15.85 11.21
CA ARG A 171 -1.93 15.73 12.64
C ARG A 171 -2.06 17.09 13.31
N THR A 172 -1.15 18.01 13.03
CA THR A 172 -1.18 19.39 13.57
C THR A 172 -2.46 20.11 13.15
N ALA A 173 -2.83 20.00 11.87
CA ALA A 173 -4.04 20.61 11.34
C ALA A 173 -5.31 20.07 12.01
N MET A 174 -5.40 18.73 12.18
CA MET A 174 -6.53 18.10 12.89
C MET A 174 -6.57 18.49 14.36
N ASN A 175 -5.42 18.51 15.04
CA ASN A 175 -5.33 18.93 16.43
C ASN A 175 -5.88 20.35 16.62
N ASN A 176 -5.39 21.31 15.84
CA ASN A 176 -5.81 22.71 15.97
C ASN A 176 -7.31 22.85 15.73
N TYR A 177 -7.83 22.22 14.68
CA TYR A 177 -9.25 22.23 14.36
C TYR A 177 -10.14 21.69 15.49
N PHE A 178 -9.75 20.58 16.13
CA PHE A 178 -10.53 20.00 17.22
C PHE A 178 -10.38 20.76 18.55
N VAL A 179 -9.19 21.28 18.85
CA VAL A 179 -8.94 22.09 20.06
C VAL A 179 -9.69 23.42 20.01
N GLU A 180 -9.78 24.06 18.84
CA GLU A 180 -10.61 25.27 18.64
C GLU A 180 -12.09 25.03 18.97
N ASN A 181 -12.57 23.79 18.77
CA ASN A 181 -13.94 23.39 19.04
C ASN A 181 -14.10 22.61 20.36
N TRP A 182 -13.10 22.67 21.24
CA TRP A 182 -13.02 21.84 22.45
C TRP A 182 -14.25 21.97 23.36
N SER A 183 -14.81 23.17 23.50
CA SER A 183 -15.99 23.42 24.34
C SER A 183 -17.19 22.54 23.96
N ARG A 184 -17.35 22.26 22.66
CA ARG A 184 -18.42 21.40 22.12
C ARG A 184 -18.05 19.92 22.16
N LEU A 185 -16.77 19.59 22.04
CA LEU A 185 -16.29 18.22 21.87
C LEU A 185 -15.93 17.51 23.19
N ARG A 186 -15.60 18.25 24.25
CA ARG A 186 -15.13 17.70 25.54
C ARG A 186 -16.11 16.76 26.24
N HIS A 187 -17.38 16.78 25.84
CA HIS A 187 -18.45 15.95 26.39
C HIS A 187 -18.51 14.55 25.76
N ILE A 188 -17.72 14.30 24.72
CA ILE A 188 -17.63 13.01 24.04
C ILE A 188 -16.68 12.08 24.83
N GLU A 189 -17.05 10.82 24.98
CA GLU A 189 -16.24 9.83 25.70
C GLU A 189 -14.82 9.71 25.09
N GLY A 190 -13.81 9.89 25.94
CA GLY A 190 -12.41 9.80 25.54
C GLY A 190 -11.97 10.93 24.60
N ALA A 191 -12.61 12.10 24.63
CA ALA A 191 -12.34 13.17 23.67
C ALA A 191 -10.85 13.57 23.60
N SER A 192 -10.16 13.66 24.74
CA SER A 192 -8.72 13.93 24.79
C SER A 192 -7.89 12.84 24.09
N GLN A 193 -8.20 11.57 24.34
CA GLN A 193 -7.55 10.42 23.71
C GLN A 193 -7.78 10.43 22.19
N ARG A 194 -9.00 10.71 21.73
CA ARG A 194 -9.30 10.79 20.29
C ARG A 194 -8.50 11.91 19.60
N ILE A 195 -8.39 13.09 20.22
CA ILE A 195 -7.56 14.18 19.68
C ILE A 195 -6.08 13.76 19.62
N GLN A 196 -5.56 13.12 20.67
CA GLN A 196 -4.13 12.80 20.76
C GLN A 196 -3.71 11.60 19.91
N GLU A 197 -4.41 10.47 20.04
CA GLU A 197 -4.04 9.18 19.47
C GLU A 197 -4.73 8.92 18.13
N ASP A 198 -6.05 9.11 18.05
CA ASP A 198 -6.81 8.75 16.85
C ASP A 198 -6.46 9.66 15.67
N THR A 199 -6.19 10.96 15.90
CA THR A 199 -5.75 11.85 14.82
C THR A 199 -4.42 11.39 14.20
N MET A 200 -3.46 10.98 15.03
CA MET A 200 -2.17 10.48 14.58
C MET A 200 -2.35 9.19 13.76
N ARG A 201 -3.07 8.20 14.34
CA ARG A 201 -3.34 6.92 13.66
C ARG A 201 -4.09 7.13 12.36
N PHE A 202 -5.08 8.02 12.34
CA PHE A 202 -5.84 8.33 11.14
C PHE A 202 -4.95 8.86 10.01
N SER A 203 -4.14 9.90 10.29
CA SER A 203 -3.25 10.46 9.26
C SER A 203 -2.22 9.45 8.76
N GLN A 204 -1.69 8.61 9.65
CA GLN A 204 -0.70 7.60 9.29
C GLN A 204 -1.31 6.49 8.44
N ILE A 205 -2.42 5.90 8.88
CA ILE A 205 -3.10 4.83 8.15
C ILE A 205 -3.58 5.32 6.77
N MET A 206 -4.11 6.55 6.69
CA MET A 206 -4.53 7.14 5.41
C MET A 206 -3.37 7.33 4.44
N GLU A 207 -2.21 7.77 4.95
CA GLU A 207 -1.00 7.91 4.14
C GLU A 207 -0.50 6.54 3.67
N ASP A 208 -0.30 5.61 4.60
CA ASP A 208 0.22 4.26 4.31
C ASP A 208 -0.64 3.54 3.25
N LEU A 209 -1.98 3.55 3.44
CA LEU A 209 -2.91 2.94 2.50
C LEU A 209 -2.94 3.66 1.15
N GLY A 210 -2.94 4.99 1.17
CA GLY A 210 -2.96 5.81 -0.05
C GLY A 210 -1.70 5.60 -0.90
N SER A 211 -0.53 5.71 -0.28
CA SER A 211 0.77 5.49 -0.92
C SER A 211 0.91 4.05 -1.43
N SER A 212 0.53 3.05 -0.64
CA SER A 212 0.60 1.64 -1.05
C SER A 212 -0.38 1.31 -2.19
N PHE A 213 -1.57 1.92 -2.19
CA PHE A 213 -2.56 1.75 -3.26
C PHE A 213 -2.05 2.32 -4.58
N VAL A 214 -1.54 3.56 -4.55
CA VAL A 214 -0.99 4.21 -5.75
C VAL A 214 0.25 3.45 -6.24
N GLN A 215 1.13 3.00 -5.34
CA GLN A 215 2.28 2.18 -5.69
C GLN A 215 1.86 0.89 -6.40
N SER A 216 0.82 0.20 -5.92
CA SER A 216 0.31 -1.03 -6.54
C SER A 216 -0.21 -0.77 -7.96
N ILE A 217 -0.96 0.32 -8.17
CA ILE A 217 -1.44 0.70 -9.50
C ILE A 217 -0.27 1.04 -10.43
N MET A 218 0.67 1.88 -9.98
CA MET A 218 1.84 2.27 -10.78
C MET A 218 2.71 1.07 -11.14
N THR A 219 2.90 0.15 -10.19
CA THR A 219 3.64 -1.10 -10.40
C THR A 219 2.92 -1.97 -11.43
N LEU A 220 1.60 -2.11 -11.36
CA LEU A 220 0.83 -2.86 -12.35
C LEU A 220 0.95 -2.24 -13.75
N ILE A 221 0.80 -0.91 -13.87
CA ILE A 221 0.94 -0.19 -15.15
C ILE A 221 2.35 -0.38 -15.73
N ALA A 222 3.39 -0.38 -14.88
CA ALA A 222 4.77 -0.51 -15.33
C ALA A 222 5.18 -1.96 -15.65
N PHE A 223 4.80 -2.93 -14.82
CA PHE A 223 5.27 -4.31 -14.94
C PHE A 223 4.36 -5.22 -15.76
N LEU A 224 3.07 -4.90 -15.93
CA LEU A 224 2.19 -5.72 -16.78
C LEU A 224 2.65 -5.73 -18.25
N PRO A 225 2.98 -4.59 -18.89
CA PRO A 225 3.53 -4.58 -20.24
C PRO A 225 4.88 -5.29 -20.34
N VAL A 226 5.77 -5.08 -19.35
CA VAL A 226 7.08 -5.75 -19.27
C VAL A 226 6.89 -7.27 -19.23
N MET A 227 6.00 -7.77 -18.37
CA MET A 227 5.69 -9.20 -18.26
C MET A 227 5.11 -9.76 -19.57
N ILE A 228 4.21 -9.02 -20.22
CA ILE A 228 3.62 -9.39 -21.53
C ILE A 228 4.70 -9.49 -22.61
N GLN A 229 5.66 -8.57 -22.63
CA GLN A 229 6.76 -8.58 -23.59
C GLN A 229 7.70 -9.76 -23.35
N LEU A 230 8.07 -10.02 -22.09
CA LEU A 230 9.00 -11.08 -21.74
C LEU A 230 8.45 -12.49 -22.00
N GLN A 231 7.13 -12.67 -21.96
CA GLN A 231 6.50 -13.97 -22.20
C GLN A 231 6.29 -14.34 -23.67
N ALA A 232 6.82 -13.57 -24.62
CA ALA A 232 6.61 -13.80 -26.06
C ALA A 232 6.98 -15.23 -26.52
N HIS A 233 7.94 -15.88 -25.85
CA HIS A 233 8.38 -17.24 -26.17
C HIS A 233 7.71 -18.33 -25.29
N ILE A 234 6.81 -17.94 -24.41
CA ILE A 234 6.06 -18.82 -23.51
C ILE A 234 4.66 -18.98 -24.08
N THR A 235 4.41 -20.13 -24.71
CA THR A 235 3.14 -20.40 -25.39
C THR A 235 2.20 -21.28 -24.58
N GLU A 236 2.67 -21.90 -23.50
CA GLU A 236 1.94 -22.93 -22.77
C GLU A 236 2.16 -22.82 -21.25
N LEU A 237 1.11 -23.16 -20.49
CA LEU A 237 1.18 -23.37 -19.05
C LEU A 237 1.33 -24.85 -18.75
N PRO A 238 2.01 -25.22 -17.64
CA PRO A 238 1.97 -26.60 -17.16
C PRO A 238 0.51 -27.02 -16.93
N ILE A 239 0.17 -28.25 -17.33
CA ILE A 239 -1.15 -28.88 -17.13
C ILE A 239 -2.27 -28.29 -18.01
N VAL A 240 -2.36 -26.97 -18.16
CA VAL A 240 -3.44 -26.30 -18.93
C VAL A 240 -3.17 -26.32 -20.44
N GLY A 241 -1.90 -26.32 -20.86
CA GLY A 241 -1.52 -26.29 -22.28
C GLY A 241 -1.47 -24.86 -22.84
N ALA A 242 -1.71 -24.72 -24.16
CA ALA A 242 -1.55 -23.44 -24.86
C ALA A 242 -2.68 -22.44 -24.54
N VAL A 243 -2.32 -21.24 -24.09
CA VAL A 243 -3.27 -20.18 -23.71
C VAL A 243 -2.71 -18.82 -24.15
N PRO A 244 -3.54 -17.86 -24.60
CA PRO A 244 -3.08 -16.49 -24.82
C PRO A 244 -2.56 -15.85 -23.53
N GLN A 245 -1.38 -15.21 -23.59
CA GLN A 245 -0.74 -14.53 -22.45
C GLN A 245 -0.64 -15.42 -21.18
N PRO A 246 0.04 -16.58 -21.22
CA PRO A 246 0.08 -17.58 -20.14
C PRO A 246 0.32 -17.01 -18.74
N LEU A 247 1.30 -16.11 -18.60
CA LEU A 247 1.68 -15.54 -17.30
C LEU A 247 0.62 -14.60 -16.73
N VAL A 248 -0.10 -13.86 -17.58
CA VAL A 248 -1.19 -12.99 -17.12
C VAL A 248 -2.33 -13.84 -16.56
N VAL A 249 -2.72 -14.88 -17.30
CA VAL A 249 -3.76 -15.82 -16.87
C VAL A 249 -3.34 -16.51 -15.57
N ALA A 250 -2.09 -16.96 -15.48
CA ALA A 250 -1.57 -17.60 -14.29
C ALA A 250 -1.50 -16.66 -13.08
N ALA A 251 -1.08 -15.40 -13.27
CA ALA A 251 -1.05 -14.39 -12.22
C ALA A 251 -2.46 -14.11 -11.67
N LEU A 252 -3.45 -13.92 -12.54
CA LEU A 252 -4.85 -13.70 -12.14
C LEU A 252 -5.42 -14.92 -11.40
N ALA A 253 -5.23 -16.11 -11.96
CA ALA A 253 -5.72 -17.36 -11.35
C ALA A 253 -5.09 -17.59 -9.97
N TRP A 254 -3.78 -17.36 -9.83
CA TRP A 254 -3.05 -17.50 -8.58
C TRP A 254 -3.50 -16.50 -7.52
N CYS A 255 -3.66 -15.23 -7.89
CA CYS A 255 -4.13 -14.20 -6.95
C CYS A 255 -5.57 -14.47 -6.51
N LEU A 256 -6.44 -14.90 -7.43
CA LEU A 256 -7.82 -15.28 -7.11
C LEU A 256 -7.86 -16.50 -6.18
N PHE A 257 -7.07 -17.53 -6.49
CA PHE A 257 -6.92 -18.71 -5.64
C PHE A 257 -6.47 -18.33 -4.23
N GLY A 258 -5.39 -17.56 -4.10
CA GLY A 258 -4.89 -17.08 -2.81
C GLY A 258 -5.91 -16.30 -2.01
N THR A 259 -6.63 -15.38 -2.68
CA THR A 259 -7.73 -14.59 -2.08
C THR A 259 -8.77 -15.52 -1.47
N ILE A 260 -9.26 -16.46 -2.25
CA ILE A 260 -10.32 -17.38 -1.83
C ILE A 260 -9.82 -18.28 -0.71
N SER A 261 -8.62 -18.86 -0.83
CA SER A 261 -8.04 -19.74 0.19
C SER A 261 -7.89 -19.05 1.54
N VAL A 262 -7.31 -17.84 1.57
CA VAL A 262 -7.13 -17.07 2.81
C VAL A 262 -8.47 -16.62 3.37
N MET A 263 -9.39 -16.16 2.52
CA MET A 263 -10.72 -15.72 2.96
C MET A 263 -11.49 -16.88 3.60
N VAL A 264 -11.56 -18.04 2.94
CA VAL A 264 -12.25 -19.24 3.43
C VAL A 264 -11.65 -19.71 4.76
N ALA A 265 -10.32 -19.75 4.88
CA ALA A 265 -9.64 -20.08 6.14
C ALA A 265 -9.89 -19.03 7.24
N GLY A 266 -10.08 -17.75 6.88
CA GLY A 266 -10.28 -16.65 7.81
C GLY A 266 -11.73 -16.40 8.25
N LEU A 267 -12.74 -17.00 7.61
CA LEU A 267 -14.17 -16.65 7.77
C LEU A 267 -14.65 -16.58 9.23
N LYS A 268 -14.15 -17.47 10.11
CA LYS A 268 -14.58 -17.56 11.51
C LYS A 268 -13.81 -16.62 12.45
N LEU A 269 -12.65 -16.10 12.05
CA LEU A 269 -11.76 -15.33 12.93
C LEU A 269 -12.40 -14.02 13.43
N PRO A 270 -13.06 -13.19 12.59
CA PRO A 270 -13.65 -11.94 13.07
C PRO A 270 -14.69 -12.15 14.18
N GLY A 271 -15.55 -13.16 14.04
CA GLY A 271 -16.56 -13.50 15.04
C GLY A 271 -15.95 -14.00 16.36
N LEU A 272 -14.84 -14.74 16.30
CA LEU A 272 -14.10 -15.16 17.49
C LEU A 272 -13.39 -13.99 18.17
N GLN A 273 -12.81 -13.07 17.40
CA GLN A 273 -12.19 -11.86 17.92
C GLN A 273 -13.19 -10.98 18.67
N PHE A 274 -14.39 -10.77 18.11
CA PHE A 274 -15.45 -10.04 18.78
C PHE A 274 -15.84 -10.69 20.12
N ARG A 275 -15.92 -12.03 20.16
CA ARG A 275 -16.19 -12.77 21.41
C ARG A 275 -15.06 -12.60 22.43
N ASN A 276 -13.80 -12.63 21.99
CA ASN A 276 -12.65 -12.37 22.86
C ASN A 276 -12.72 -10.97 23.47
N GLN A 277 -12.94 -9.93 22.65
CA GLN A 277 -13.10 -8.56 23.13
C GLN A 277 -14.21 -8.43 24.17
N ARG A 278 -15.32 -9.17 24.02
CA ARG A 278 -16.43 -9.16 24.97
C ARG A 278 -16.06 -9.78 26.33
N VAL A 279 -15.35 -10.91 26.35
CA VAL A 279 -14.92 -11.54 27.61
C VAL A 279 -13.80 -10.77 28.30
N GLU A 280 -12.89 -10.14 27.53
CA GLU A 280 -11.88 -9.23 28.08
C GLU A 280 -12.51 -7.97 28.66
N ALA A 281 -13.48 -7.37 27.97
CA ALA A 281 -14.20 -6.22 28.48
C ALA A 281 -14.92 -6.53 29.80
N ALA A 282 -15.53 -7.73 29.92
CA ALA A 282 -16.14 -8.17 31.17
C ALA A 282 -15.11 -8.32 32.30
N TYR A 283 -13.96 -8.94 32.03
CA TYR A 283 -12.88 -9.08 33.01
C TYR A 283 -12.32 -7.71 33.44
N ARG A 284 -11.98 -6.84 32.47
CA ARG A 284 -11.49 -5.48 32.73
C ARG A 284 -12.50 -4.67 33.54
N LYS A 285 -13.80 -4.78 33.22
CA LYS A 285 -14.86 -4.09 33.94
C LYS A 285 -14.91 -4.48 35.41
N GLU A 286 -14.77 -5.76 35.72
CA GLU A 286 -14.76 -6.23 37.12
C GLU A 286 -13.53 -5.72 37.88
N LEU A 287 -12.36 -5.64 37.23
CA LEU A 287 -11.17 -5.07 37.83
C LEU A 287 -11.31 -3.58 38.13
N VAL A 288 -11.87 -2.80 37.20
CA VAL A 288 -12.13 -1.36 37.40
C VAL A 288 -13.08 -1.15 38.58
N TYR A 289 -14.13 -1.95 38.72
CA TYR A 289 -14.97 -1.88 39.92
C TYR A 289 -14.24 -2.23 41.21
N GLY A 290 -13.23 -3.10 41.15
CA GLY A 290 -12.36 -3.39 42.29
C GLY A 290 -11.42 -2.24 42.68
N GLU A 291 -11.20 -1.26 41.79
CA GLU A 291 -10.44 -0.04 42.13
C GLU A 291 -11.28 0.88 43.05
N ASP A 292 -12.58 0.97 42.79
CA ASP A 292 -13.50 1.88 43.50
C ASP A 292 -14.23 1.22 44.68
N TYR A 293 -14.40 -0.11 44.68
CA TYR A 293 -15.22 -0.82 45.67
C TYR A 293 -14.51 -2.07 46.25
N ALA A 294 -14.36 -2.11 47.57
CA ALA A 294 -13.63 -3.17 48.28
C ALA A 294 -14.30 -4.56 48.26
N ASP A 295 -15.60 -4.62 47.95
CA ASP A 295 -16.38 -5.86 47.85
C ASP A 295 -16.35 -6.48 46.43
N ARG A 296 -15.77 -5.77 45.46
CA ARG A 296 -15.65 -6.17 44.05
C ARG A 296 -14.30 -6.80 43.74
N ALA A 297 -14.14 -7.32 42.51
CA ALA A 297 -12.94 -8.01 42.06
C ALA A 297 -12.51 -9.18 42.97
N GLN A 298 -13.48 -9.86 43.59
CA GLN A 298 -13.18 -10.99 44.46
C GLN A 298 -12.39 -12.08 43.72
N PRO A 299 -11.48 -12.79 44.40
CA PRO A 299 -10.63 -13.81 43.77
C PRO A 299 -11.40 -14.88 42.98
N ALA A 300 -12.59 -15.29 43.46
CA ALA A 300 -13.41 -16.29 42.78
C ALA A 300 -14.00 -15.76 41.45
N THR A 301 -14.61 -14.57 41.46
CA THR A 301 -15.23 -13.93 40.29
C THR A 301 -14.19 -13.58 39.23
N THR A 302 -13.05 -13.02 39.64
CA THR A 302 -11.96 -12.69 38.71
C THR A 302 -11.33 -13.95 38.10
N ALA A 303 -11.17 -15.02 38.87
CA ALA A 303 -10.70 -16.31 38.35
C ALA A 303 -11.67 -16.90 37.31
N GLU A 304 -12.98 -16.83 37.54
CA GLU A 304 -14.00 -17.29 36.60
C GLU A 304 -13.99 -16.48 35.29
N LEU A 305 -14.00 -15.14 35.41
CA LEU A 305 -13.93 -14.25 34.25
C LEU A 305 -12.65 -14.48 33.44
N PHE A 306 -11.51 -14.66 34.11
CA PHE A 306 -10.26 -14.98 33.44
C PHE A 306 -10.25 -16.38 32.82
N ALA A 307 -10.92 -17.37 33.41
CA ALA A 307 -11.09 -18.68 32.80
C ALA A 307 -11.90 -18.59 31.48
N ASN A 308 -12.91 -17.72 31.43
CA ASN A 308 -13.65 -17.43 30.20
C ASN A 308 -12.77 -16.77 29.14
N VAL A 309 -11.91 -15.82 29.54
CA VAL A 309 -10.89 -15.23 28.66
C VAL A 309 -10.01 -16.33 28.08
N ARG A 310 -9.41 -17.17 28.93
CA ARG A 310 -8.55 -18.29 28.51
C ARG A 310 -9.25 -19.21 27.51
N HIS A 311 -10.47 -19.66 27.80
CA HIS A 311 -11.20 -20.60 26.93
C HIS A 311 -11.45 -20.01 25.53
N ASN A 312 -11.84 -18.74 25.43
CA ASN A 312 -12.07 -18.10 24.15
C ASN A 312 -10.75 -17.86 23.39
N TYR A 313 -9.66 -17.53 24.09
CA TYR A 313 -8.32 -17.43 23.49
C TYR A 313 -7.81 -18.77 22.94
N PHE A 314 -7.94 -19.88 23.67
CA PHE A 314 -7.55 -21.19 23.14
C PHE A 314 -8.34 -21.54 21.88
N ARG A 315 -9.66 -21.30 21.86
CA ARG A 315 -10.47 -21.50 20.65
C ARG A 315 -9.99 -20.64 19.48
N LEU A 316 -9.68 -19.36 19.73
CA LEU A 316 -9.12 -18.45 18.75
C LEU A 316 -7.77 -18.95 18.22
N TYR A 317 -6.87 -19.40 19.09
CA TYR A 317 -5.56 -19.93 18.73
C TYR A 317 -5.66 -21.15 17.82
N PHE A 318 -6.55 -22.10 18.11
CA PHE A 318 -6.79 -23.25 17.21
C PHE A 318 -7.25 -22.81 15.82
N HIS A 319 -8.02 -21.72 15.71
CA HIS A 319 -8.44 -21.19 14.41
C HIS A 319 -7.30 -20.50 13.67
N TYR A 320 -6.40 -19.84 14.40
CA TYR A 320 -5.19 -19.28 13.83
C TYR A 320 -4.21 -20.34 13.30
N ILE A 321 -4.17 -21.55 13.88
CA ILE A 321 -3.25 -22.60 13.40
C ILE A 321 -3.52 -22.90 11.92
N TYR A 322 -4.73 -23.32 11.55
CA TYR A 322 -5.00 -23.67 10.15
C TYR A 322 -5.03 -22.43 9.23
N PHE A 323 -5.48 -21.28 9.73
CA PHE A 323 -5.40 -20.02 8.98
C PHE A 323 -3.95 -19.69 8.62
N ASN A 324 -3.04 -19.78 9.59
CA ASN A 324 -1.62 -19.53 9.38
C ASN A 324 -0.97 -20.59 8.50
N VAL A 325 -1.36 -21.86 8.60
CA VAL A 325 -0.90 -22.90 7.67
C VAL A 325 -1.27 -22.55 6.24
N VAL A 326 -2.54 -22.20 5.96
CA VAL A 326 -2.98 -21.78 4.63
C VAL A 326 -2.24 -20.53 4.16
N ARG A 327 -2.18 -19.49 5.01
CA ARG A 327 -1.53 -18.22 4.70
C ARG A 327 -0.03 -18.40 4.39
N TYR A 328 0.72 -19.09 5.24
CA TYR A 328 2.15 -19.29 5.05
C TYR A 328 2.45 -20.23 3.89
N THR A 329 1.64 -21.27 3.68
CA THR A 329 1.77 -22.13 2.50
C THR A 329 1.57 -21.34 1.22
N TYR A 330 0.55 -20.48 1.17
CA TYR A 330 0.33 -19.60 0.02
C TYR A 330 1.51 -18.68 -0.25
N LEU A 331 2.00 -17.96 0.78
CA LEU A 331 3.14 -17.05 0.64
C LEU A 331 4.42 -17.77 0.19
N GLN A 332 4.67 -18.98 0.70
CA GLN A 332 5.84 -19.76 0.30
C GLN A 332 5.70 -20.36 -1.09
N ALA A 333 4.48 -20.78 -1.47
CA ALA A 333 4.20 -21.24 -2.81
C ALA A 333 4.35 -20.11 -3.85
N ASP A 334 3.94 -18.88 -3.52
CA ASP A 334 4.08 -17.70 -4.38
C ASP A 334 5.54 -17.48 -4.82
N ASN A 335 6.50 -17.64 -3.91
CA ASN A 335 7.94 -17.51 -4.18
C ASN A 335 8.46 -18.49 -5.25
N ILE A 336 7.86 -19.69 -5.35
CA ILE A 336 8.29 -20.73 -6.31
C ILE A 336 7.32 -20.89 -7.50
N PHE A 337 6.16 -20.25 -7.44
CA PHE A 337 5.09 -20.44 -8.43
C PHE A 337 5.52 -20.01 -9.83
N SER A 338 6.27 -18.91 -9.95
CA SER A 338 6.83 -18.47 -11.23
C SER A 338 7.74 -19.55 -11.85
N LEU A 339 8.60 -20.18 -11.05
CA LEU A 339 9.48 -21.26 -11.52
C LEU A 339 8.68 -22.49 -11.95
N LEU A 340 7.61 -22.85 -11.24
CA LEU A 340 6.74 -23.97 -11.61
C LEU A 340 6.09 -23.74 -12.97
N ILE A 341 5.60 -22.53 -13.23
CA ILE A 341 4.99 -22.16 -14.52
C ILE A 341 6.03 -22.17 -15.64
N LEU A 342 7.22 -21.67 -15.36
CA LEU A 342 8.29 -21.54 -16.36
C LEU A 342 9.05 -22.84 -16.61
N GLY A 343 8.88 -23.84 -15.74
CA GLY A 343 9.57 -25.14 -15.81
C GLY A 343 9.55 -25.79 -17.19
N PRO A 344 8.40 -25.98 -17.86
CA PRO A 344 8.35 -26.57 -19.19
C PRO A 344 9.14 -25.76 -20.24
N SER A 345 9.07 -24.43 -20.19
CA SER A 345 9.80 -23.55 -21.12
C SER A 345 11.30 -23.59 -20.85
N LEU A 346 11.71 -23.71 -19.58
CA LEU A 346 13.09 -23.87 -19.17
C LEU A 346 13.67 -25.22 -19.65
N VAL A 347 12.96 -26.33 -19.41
CA VAL A 347 13.38 -27.67 -19.86
C VAL A 347 13.43 -27.78 -21.38
N ALA A 348 12.54 -27.09 -22.08
CA ALA A 348 12.53 -26.99 -23.53
C ALA A 348 13.59 -26.01 -24.10
N HIS A 349 14.42 -25.40 -23.25
CA HIS A 349 15.44 -24.42 -23.63
C HIS A 349 14.89 -23.19 -24.40
N LYS A 350 13.62 -22.82 -24.16
CA LYS A 350 12.95 -21.68 -24.81
C LYS A 350 13.26 -20.33 -24.14
N ILE A 351 13.75 -20.36 -22.90
CA ILE A 351 14.07 -19.16 -22.11
C ILE A 351 15.49 -19.27 -21.56
N THR A 352 16.18 -18.13 -21.49
CA THR A 352 17.52 -18.03 -20.89
C THR A 352 17.43 -17.84 -19.36
N PHE A 353 18.55 -17.97 -18.66
CA PHE A 353 18.55 -17.76 -17.20
C PHE A 353 18.27 -16.30 -16.81
N GLY A 354 18.73 -15.35 -17.63
CA GLY A 354 18.37 -13.94 -17.59
C GLY A 354 16.87 -13.73 -17.73
N ALA A 355 16.28 -14.26 -18.79
CA ALA A 355 14.84 -14.16 -19.03
C ALA A 355 14.04 -14.76 -17.86
N LEU A 356 14.45 -15.91 -17.31
CA LEU A 356 13.84 -16.52 -16.13
C LEU A 356 13.79 -15.53 -14.95
N ASN A 357 14.91 -14.88 -14.62
CA ASN A 357 14.97 -13.92 -13.52
C ASN A 357 14.11 -12.67 -13.79
N GLN A 358 14.12 -12.14 -15.02
CA GLN A 358 13.28 -11.00 -15.39
C GLN A 358 11.79 -11.33 -15.25
N ILE A 359 11.37 -12.48 -15.79
CA ILE A 359 9.99 -12.93 -15.75
C ILE A 359 9.56 -13.20 -14.31
N SER A 360 10.34 -13.95 -13.54
CA SER A 360 10.01 -14.23 -12.13
C SER A 360 9.85 -12.95 -11.30
N ASN A 361 10.73 -11.98 -11.50
CA ASN A 361 10.62 -10.69 -10.81
C ASN A 361 9.39 -9.89 -11.28
N ALA A 362 9.15 -9.78 -12.59
CA ALA A 362 7.99 -9.05 -13.12
C ALA A 362 6.67 -9.70 -12.68
N PHE A 363 6.61 -11.04 -12.70
CA PHE A 363 5.48 -11.81 -12.21
C PHE A 363 5.18 -11.50 -10.75
N GLY A 364 6.19 -11.54 -9.87
CA GLY A 364 6.03 -11.20 -8.45
C GLY A 364 5.57 -9.76 -8.21
N LYS A 365 6.03 -8.80 -9.04
CA LYS A 365 5.55 -7.40 -8.98
C LYS A 365 4.08 -7.29 -9.38
N VAL A 366 3.64 -8.01 -10.40
CA VAL A 366 2.25 -8.05 -10.86
C VAL A 366 1.35 -8.72 -9.82
N THR A 367 1.69 -9.92 -9.34
CA THR A 367 0.88 -10.64 -8.35
C THR A 367 0.79 -9.88 -7.03
N GLY A 368 1.90 -9.32 -6.55
CA GLY A 368 1.91 -8.48 -5.34
C GLY A 368 0.98 -7.27 -5.46
N SER A 369 0.98 -6.61 -6.63
CA SER A 369 0.09 -5.46 -6.89
C SER A 369 -1.39 -5.87 -6.93
N LEU A 370 -1.72 -7.01 -7.54
CA LEU A 370 -3.09 -7.55 -7.58
C LEU A 370 -3.59 -7.95 -6.18
N GLN A 371 -2.69 -8.31 -5.28
CA GLN A 371 -2.99 -8.72 -3.90
C GLN A 371 -3.02 -7.54 -2.91
N PHE A 372 -2.97 -6.29 -3.37
CA PHE A 372 -3.03 -5.11 -2.50
C PHE A 372 -4.18 -5.14 -1.49
N LEU A 373 -5.41 -5.46 -1.95
CA LEU A 373 -6.59 -5.46 -1.08
C LEU A 373 -6.51 -6.52 0.03
N LEU A 374 -5.94 -7.69 -0.28
CA LEU A 374 -5.74 -8.75 0.70
C LEU A 374 -4.70 -8.35 1.75
N SER A 375 -3.55 -7.85 1.30
CA SER A 375 -2.44 -7.49 2.18
C SER A 375 -2.77 -6.29 3.07
N SER A 376 -3.61 -5.37 2.59
CA SER A 376 -4.02 -4.16 3.30
C SER A 376 -5.27 -4.33 4.17
N TRP A 377 -5.88 -5.53 4.21
CA TRP A 377 -7.17 -5.76 4.89
C TRP A 377 -7.18 -5.33 6.36
N SER A 378 -6.18 -5.76 7.13
CA SER A 378 -6.08 -5.39 8.56
C SER A 378 -5.99 -3.88 8.76
N THR A 379 -5.19 -3.21 7.94
CA THR A 379 -5.02 -1.75 7.98
C THR A 379 -6.30 -1.02 7.59
N ILE A 380 -7.07 -1.53 6.61
CA ILE A 380 -8.39 -0.99 6.24
C ILE A 380 -9.38 -1.13 7.39
N VAL A 381 -9.40 -2.26 8.09
CA VAL A 381 -10.27 -2.47 9.26
C VAL A 381 -9.89 -1.52 10.40
N GLU A 382 -8.60 -1.30 10.62
CA GLU A 382 -8.13 -0.31 11.59
C GLU A 382 -8.57 1.11 11.23
N LEU A 383 -8.43 1.50 9.95
CA LEU A 383 -8.92 2.78 9.44
C LEU A 383 -10.41 2.97 9.74
N GLN A 384 -11.23 1.96 9.47
CA GLN A 384 -12.67 2.02 9.75
C GLN A 384 -12.97 2.24 11.23
N SER A 385 -12.20 1.61 12.12
CA SER A 385 -12.33 1.77 13.57
C SER A 385 -12.01 3.20 14.02
N VAL A 386 -10.86 3.74 13.58
CA VAL A 386 -10.43 5.12 13.90
C VAL A 386 -11.39 6.15 13.28
N HIS A 387 -11.80 5.94 12.03
CA HIS A 387 -12.71 6.84 11.33
C HIS A 387 -14.06 6.95 12.04
N LYS A 388 -14.64 5.83 12.50
CA LYS A 388 -15.89 5.85 13.27
C LYS A 388 -15.78 6.70 14.54
N ARG A 389 -14.68 6.57 15.29
CA ARG A 389 -14.45 7.36 16.52
C ARG A 389 -14.32 8.86 16.24
N LEU A 390 -13.60 9.23 15.19
CA LEU A 390 -13.43 10.64 14.81
C LEU A 390 -14.68 11.22 14.12
N ARG A 391 -15.51 10.40 13.45
CA ARG A 391 -16.78 10.86 12.85
C ARG A 391 -17.77 11.35 13.92
N ALA A 392 -17.69 10.84 15.14
CA ALA A 392 -18.48 11.37 16.27
C ALA A 392 -18.22 12.86 16.54
N PHE A 393 -16.96 13.29 16.38
CA PHE A 393 -16.60 14.71 16.54
C PHE A 393 -17.20 15.54 15.42
N GLU A 394 -17.07 15.08 14.17
CA GLU A 394 -17.66 15.77 13.02
C GLU A 394 -19.19 15.88 13.16
N ALA A 395 -19.86 14.79 13.54
CA ALA A 395 -21.31 14.78 13.77
C ALA A 395 -21.73 15.80 14.83
N THR A 396 -20.99 15.90 15.94
CA THR A 396 -21.26 16.90 17.00
C THR A 396 -21.10 18.34 16.50
N LEU A 397 -20.16 18.58 15.59
CA LEU A 397 -19.94 19.90 15.00
C LEU A 397 -21.00 20.27 13.96
N GLU A 398 -21.44 19.29 13.17
CA GLU A 398 -22.45 19.42 12.11
C GLU A 398 -23.90 19.35 12.64
N GLY A 399 -24.09 18.98 13.91
CA GLY A 399 -25.43 18.79 14.51
C GLY A 399 -26.11 17.49 14.04
N GLU A 400 -25.34 16.52 13.54
CA GLU A 400 -25.81 15.20 13.13
C GLU A 400 -25.96 14.29 14.37
N PRO A 401 -26.83 13.26 14.31
CA PRO A 401 -26.92 12.26 15.36
C PRO A 401 -25.58 11.55 15.56
N LEU A 402 -25.17 11.40 16.83
CA LEU A 402 -23.95 10.68 17.20
C LEU A 402 -23.99 9.22 16.74
N PRO A 403 -22.83 8.56 16.54
CA PRO A 403 -22.79 7.11 16.33
C PRO A 403 -23.46 6.34 17.49
N GLU A 404 -24.09 5.20 17.22
CA GLU A 404 -24.83 4.40 18.23
C GLU A 404 -24.03 4.12 19.51
N ILE A 405 -22.71 3.93 19.40
CA ILE A 405 -21.83 3.65 20.55
C ILE A 405 -21.79 4.86 21.50
N ASP A 406 -21.66 6.07 20.95
CA ASP A 406 -21.61 7.31 21.72
C ASP A 406 -23.01 7.71 22.23
N GLN A 407 -24.08 7.38 21.50
CA GLN A 407 -25.47 7.54 21.99
C GLN A 407 -25.73 6.69 23.24
N ARG A 408 -25.37 5.40 23.20
CA ARG A 408 -25.52 4.49 24.36
C ARG A 408 -24.68 4.92 25.57
N TYR A 409 -23.57 5.60 25.36
CA TYR A 409 -22.77 6.17 26.46
C TYR A 409 -23.52 7.33 27.13
N LEU A 410 -24.02 8.28 26.34
CA LEU A 410 -24.79 9.42 26.87
C LEU A 410 -26.07 8.97 27.58
N GLU A 411 -26.78 7.97 27.04
CA GLU A 411 -27.94 7.36 27.69
C GLU A 411 -27.61 6.76 29.05
N ARG A 412 -26.41 6.19 29.22
CA ARG A 412 -25.96 5.64 30.52
C ARG A 412 -25.51 6.73 31.49
N GLN A 413 -24.78 7.73 31.03
CA GLN A 413 -24.44 8.88 31.88
C GLN A 413 -25.70 9.58 32.40
N GLY A 414 -26.71 9.77 31.54
CA GLY A 414 -27.99 10.33 31.96
C GLY A 414 -28.83 9.41 32.86
N ALA A 415 -28.55 8.10 32.88
CA ALA A 415 -29.20 7.15 33.79
C ALA A 415 -28.48 7.00 35.13
N GLU A 416 -27.17 7.30 35.19
CA GLU A 416 -26.35 7.29 36.40
C GLU A 416 -26.38 8.63 37.17
N ASP A 417 -26.90 9.69 36.56
CA ASP A 417 -27.12 11.01 37.19
C ASP A 417 -28.63 11.29 37.38
N PRO A 418 -29.32 10.60 38.32
CA PRO A 418 -30.65 11.03 38.72
C PRO A 418 -30.49 12.27 39.60
N ALA A 419 -30.87 13.43 39.05
CA ALA A 419 -31.00 14.69 39.76
C ALA A 419 -31.73 14.55 41.11
#